data_AF-A0A1V5LYP4-F1
#
_entry.id   AF-A0A1V5LYP4-F1
#
_cell.length_a   1.000
_cell.length_b   1.000
_cell.length_c   1.000
_cell.angle_alpha   90.00
_cell.angle_beta   90.00
_cell.angle_gamma   90.00
#
_symmetry.space_group_name_H-M   'P 1'
#
loop_
_entity.id
_entity.type
_entity.pdbx_description
1 polymer ?
#
loop_
_entity_poly.entity_id
_entity_poly.type
_entity_poly.pdbx_seq_one_letter_code
_entity_poly.pdbx_strand_id
1 'polypeptide(L)' 'MYHFENVTTDNTPGLNFKYQTVKNLLEFKRRYQAVFSQEGGPADETLAWEELPKRRIEEIGELEVRD' A
#
# COMPACT_ATOMS: atom_id res chain seq x y z
N MET A 1 1.15 6.56 7.09
CA MET A 1 0.25 5.51 6.57
C MET A 1 1.03 4.67 5.56
N TYR A 2 1.15 3.36 5.77
CA TYR A 2 1.81 2.44 4.85
C TYR A 2 0.73 1.69 4.05
N HIS A 3 0.82 1.70 2.71
CA HIS A 3 -0.05 0.91 1.84
C HIS A 3 0.73 -0.32 1.37
N PHE A 4 0.27 -1.51 1.77
CA PHE A 4 0.80 -2.77 1.25
C PHE A 4 0.01 -3.15 0.00
N GLU A 5 0.68 -3.23 -1.14
CA GLU A 5 0.04 -3.58 -2.41
C GLU A 5 -0.19 -5.09 -2.50
N ASN A 6 -1.39 -5.50 -2.89
CA ASN A 6 -1.77 -6.91 -2.97
C ASN A 6 -1.29 -7.51 -4.30
N VAL A 7 -0.34 -8.45 -4.22
CA VAL A 7 0.26 -9.18 -5.36
C VAL A 7 -0.76 -9.93 -6.23
N THR A 8 -1.98 -10.18 -5.76
CA THR A 8 -3.00 -10.92 -6.53
C THR A 8 -3.56 -10.18 -7.72
N THR A 9 -3.45 -8.86 -7.74
CA THR A 9 -4.09 -8.03 -8.79
C THR A 9 -3.11 -7.50 -9.82
N ASP A 10 -1.83 -7.37 -9.48
CA ASP A 10 -0.77 -6.59 -10.17
C ASP A 10 -0.60 -6.87 -11.69
N ASN A 11 -1.15 -7.97 -12.21
CA ASN A 11 -1.10 -8.37 -13.62
C ASN A 11 -2.47 -8.46 -14.33
N THR A 12 -3.53 -7.86 -13.78
CA THR A 12 -4.85 -7.87 -14.44
C THR A 12 -4.80 -7.08 -15.75
N PRO A 13 -4.97 -7.72 -16.93
CA PRO A 13 -4.89 -7.02 -18.20
C PRO A 13 -6.00 -5.97 -18.31
N GLY A 14 -5.61 -4.72 -18.59
CA GLY A 14 -6.55 -3.60 -18.78
C GLY A 14 -6.83 -2.75 -17.53
N LEU A 15 -6.27 -3.12 -16.37
CA LEU A 15 -6.37 -2.30 -15.16
C LEU A 15 -5.10 -1.44 -14.98
N ASN A 16 -5.26 -0.11 -14.99
CA ASN A 16 -4.17 0.79 -14.62
C ASN A 16 -4.07 0.85 -13.09
N PHE A 17 -3.29 -0.06 -12.52
CA PHE A 17 -3.13 -0.21 -11.06
C PHE A 17 -2.70 1.06 -10.38
N LYS A 18 -1.60 1.66 -10.83
CA LYS A 18 -1.07 2.89 -10.26
C LYS A 18 -2.14 3.98 -10.19
N TYR A 19 -2.91 4.17 -11.26
CA TYR A 19 -3.99 5.16 -11.28
C TYR A 19 -5.08 4.83 -10.24
N GLN A 20 -5.55 3.59 -10.19
CA GLN A 20 -6.62 3.18 -9.28
C GLN A 20 -6.18 3.27 -7.82
N THR A 21 -4.96 2.84 -7.50
CA THR A 21 -4.37 2.95 -6.17
C THR A 21 -4.29 4.41 -5.74
N VAL A 22 -3.76 5.30 -6.60
CA VAL A 22 -3.68 6.74 -6.30
C VAL A 22 -5.07 7.34 -6.12
N LYS A 23 -6.02 7.06 -7.01
CA LYS A 23 -7.39 7.57 -6.94
C LYS A 23 -8.08 7.16 -5.63
N ASN A 24 -8.00 5.88 -5.27
CA ASN A 24 -8.62 5.36 -4.06
C ASN A 24 -7.95 5.92 -2.80
N LEU A 25 -6.62 6.07 -2.80
CA LEU A 25 -5.87 6.67 -1.71
C LEU A 25 -6.30 8.13 -1.46
N LEU A 26 -6.44 8.94 -2.52
CA LEU A 26 -6.88 10.33 -2.40
C LEU A 26 -8.30 10.42 -1.82
N GLU A 27 -9.22 9.56 -2.27
CA GLU A 27 -10.58 9.53 -1.75
C GLU A 27 -10.64 9.08 -0.28
N PHE A 28 -9.82 8.10 0.10
CA PHE A 28 -9.67 7.70 1.50
C PHE A 28 -9.17 8.87 2.35
N LYS A 29 -8.08 9.54 1.93
CA LYS A 29 -7.51 10.67 2.67
C LYS A 29 -8.51 11.80 2.85
N ARG A 30 -9.26 12.13 1.79
CA ARG A 30 -10.33 13.13 1.84
C ARG A 30 -11.43 12.77 2.85
N ARG A 31 -11.87 11.51 2.90
CA ARG A 31 -12.94 11.06 3.80
C ARG A 31 -12.52 10.99 5.27
N TYR A 32 -11.28 10.57 5.51
CA TYR A 32 -10.81 10.25 6.85
C TYR A 32 -9.84 11.30 7.43
N GLN A 33 -9.70 12.46 6.78
CA GLN A 33 -8.79 13.54 7.20
C GLN A 33 -8.93 13.92 8.67
N ALA A 34 -10.16 14.03 9.16
CA ALA A 34 -10.44 14.39 10.55
C ALA A 34 -9.95 13.34 11.57
N VAL A 35 -9.78 12.08 11.14
CA VAL A 35 -9.29 10.99 12.00
C VAL A 35 -7.77 11.05 12.09
N PHE A 36 -7.09 11.01 10.95
CA PHE A 36 -5.63 10.92 10.94
C PHE A 36 -4.92 12.25 11.24
N SER A 37 -5.61 13.40 11.18
CA SER A 37 -5.02 14.68 11.59
C SER A 37 -4.60 14.71 13.07
N GLN A 38 -5.14 13.81 13.88
CA GLN A 38 -4.82 13.67 15.31
C GLN A 38 -3.70 12.65 15.57
N GLU A 39 -3.32 11.85 14.57
CA GLU A 39 -2.39 10.72 14.74
C GLU A 39 -0.91 11.12 14.65
N GLY A 40 -0.60 12.40 14.43
CA GLY A 40 0.78 12.91 14.37
C GLY A 40 1.62 12.31 13.24
N GLY A 41 0.97 11.82 12.18
CA GLY A 41 1.63 11.22 11.03
C GLY A 41 2.37 12.25 10.15
N PRO A 42 3.26 11.77 9.25
CA PRO A 42 3.93 12.63 8.27
C PRO A 42 2.92 13.36 7.37
N ALA A 43 3.28 14.56 6.93
CA ALA A 43 2.44 15.35 6.03
C ALA A 43 2.26 14.65 4.67
N ASP A 44 1.16 14.90 3.98
CA ASP A 44 0.83 14.23 2.72
C ASP A 44 1.87 14.49 1.62
N GLU A 45 2.49 15.68 1.63
CA GLU A 45 3.54 16.09 0.70
C GLU A 45 4.83 15.27 0.88
N THR A 46 4.99 14.60 2.02
CA THR A 46 6.12 13.70 2.29
C THR A 46 5.88 12.27 1.82
N LEU A 47 4.69 11.98 1.26
CA LEU A 47 4.40 10.65 0.71
C LEU A 47 5.24 10.41 -0.55
N ALA A 48 6.13 9.42 -0.46
CA ALA A 48 6.95 8.94 -1.56
C ALA A 48 6.62 7.48 -1.87
N TRP A 49 6.62 7.14 -3.15
CA TRP A 49 6.65 5.75 -3.58
C TRP A 49 8.08 5.24 -3.44
N GLU A 50 8.24 4.10 -2.77
CA GLU A 50 9.52 3.42 -2.63
C GLU A 50 9.44 2.08 -3.34
N GLU A 51 10.46 1.77 -4.14
CA GLU A 51 10.62 0.43 -4.71
C GLU A 51 11.20 -0.48 -3.65
N LEU A 52 10.39 -1.40 -3.14
CA LEU A 52 10.87 -2.42 -2.21
C LEU A 52 11.60 -3.53 -2.99
N PRO A 53 12.73 -4.03 -2.47
CA PRO A 53 13.43 -5.14 -3.11
C PRO A 53 12.53 -6.37 -3.15
N LYS A 54 12.37 -6.94 -4.35
CA LYS A 54 11.64 -8.19 -4.55
C LYS A 54 12.40 -9.32 -3.87
N ARG A 55 11.78 -9.98 -2.89
CA ARG A 55 12.29 -11.21 -2.28
C ARG A 55 11.77 -12.40 -3.07
N ARG A 56 12.62 -13.39 -3.28
CA ARG A 56 12.21 -14.69 -3.81
C ARG A 56 11.54 -15.50 -2.71
N ILE A 57 10.74 -16.49 -3.12
CA ILE A 57 10.03 -17.35 -2.17
C ILE A 57 10.99 -18.14 -1.28
N GLU A 58 12.19 -18.48 -1.76
CA GLU A 58 13.20 -19.19 -0.97
C GLU A 58 13.84 -18.32 0.11
N GLU A 59 13.70 -16.99 0.02
CA GLU A 59 14.16 -16.05 1.05
C GLU A 59 13.13 -15.86 2.16
N ILE A 60 11.91 -16.36 1.96
CA ILE A 60 10.86 -16.39 2.97
C ILE A 60 11.16 -17.63 3.82
N GLY A 61 11.59 -17.40 5.07
CA GLY A 61 11.86 -18.49 6.02
C GLY A 61 10.62 -19.32 6.35
N GLU A 62 10.74 -20.20 7.35
CA GLU A 62 9.58 -20.96 7.83
C GLU A 62 8.47 -20.02 8.32
N LEU A 63 7.28 -20.19 7.75
CA LEU A 63 6.09 -19.43 8.13
C LEU A 63 5.40 -20.14 9.29
N GLU A 64 4.98 -19.39 10.31
CA GLU A 64 4.11 -19.92 11.35
C GLU A 64 2.79 -20.38 10.75
N VAL A 65 2.55 -21.69 10.75
CA VAL A 65 1.27 -22.28 10.38
C VAL A 65 0.50 -22.51 11.68
N ARG A 66 -0.69 -21.94 11.81
CA ARG A 66 -1.60 -22.28 12.91
C ARG A 66 -2.29 -23.61 12.58
N ASP A 67 -2.36 -24.49 13.58
CA ASP A 67 -3.12 -25.75 13.54
C ASP A 67 -4.63 -25.52 13.32
#